data_AF-A0A9N8DM35-F1
#
_entry.id   AF-A0A9N8DM35-F1
#
_cell.length_a   1.000
_cell.length_b   1.000
_cell.length_c   1.000
_cell.angle_alpha   90.00
_cell.angle_beta   90.00
_cell.angle_gamma   90.00
#
_symmetry.space_group_name_H-M   'P 1'
#
loop_
_entity.id
_entity.type
_entity.pdbx_description
1 polymer ?
#
loop_
_entity_poly.entity_id
_entity_poly.type
_entity_poly.pdbx_seq_one_letter_code
_entity_poly.pdbx_strand_id
1 'polypeptide(L)'
;MIPCAIPTSDDCAATPIPGQTLLVERVESDDLQAMEKDSRAVLWRAETSMSDGDEDATESSEDASVLVVQANSPQGEALRLGNDELSKEPLVPVKDHVTYSVAKKGKDDITVRVDVEKYMSSREMTPLQERWNALTMIPQPLLCVCYLLSGNWVSGAILAEATKAYQNLSQEALTEAFENDPACFDWSHLPVVGWLFRHMYAMPPLPLLFITAGCVSQLPFSFLYHWKYAHALTPSQRTDHWSRRMDQSMIHVSSALSCYGTSGYWDYFLVNCIYNADSIYRQFQPKVIPRRNQGRLGVAIAAWAIPVLRRGEWDMFMQLVVTLGIGFFLFLRYPIGGWSHAAFHLTLIPLMALLMKIGTDLPASQGTIQGAAQCFAMADLRHAYST
;
A
#
# COMPACT_ATOMS: atom_id res chain seq x y z
N MET A 1 -9.51 17.39 -42.29
CA MET A 1 -10.90 17.79 -42.53
C MET A 1 -11.55 16.71 -43.38
N ILE A 2 -12.29 15.82 -42.73
CA ILE A 2 -13.17 14.81 -43.35
C ILE A 2 -14.41 14.77 -42.45
N PRO A 3 -15.62 15.02 -42.97
CA PRO A 3 -16.85 15.14 -42.20
C PRO A 3 -17.62 13.81 -42.20
N CYS A 4 -18.35 13.52 -41.12
CA CYS A 4 -19.54 12.64 -41.09
C CYS A 4 -20.21 12.84 -39.72
N ALA A 5 -21.29 13.62 -39.65
CA ALA A 5 -22.68 13.17 -39.82
C ALA A 5 -23.19 12.41 -38.59
N ILE A 6 -23.89 13.18 -37.74
CA ILE A 6 -24.69 12.74 -36.59
C ILE A 6 -26.07 12.34 -37.12
N PRO A 7 -26.61 11.16 -36.78
CA PRO A 7 -28.04 10.93 -36.79
C PRO A 7 -28.63 11.22 -35.40
N THR A 8 -29.62 12.10 -35.39
CA THR A 8 -30.61 12.26 -34.33
C THR A 8 -31.67 11.16 -34.45
N SER A 9 -32.00 10.49 -33.35
CA SER A 9 -33.36 9.96 -33.16
C SER A 9 -33.63 9.78 -31.68
N ASP A 10 -34.71 10.42 -31.26
CA ASP A 10 -35.39 10.32 -29.98
C ASP A 10 -35.87 8.88 -29.68
N ASP A 11 -35.89 8.56 -28.39
CA ASP A 11 -36.87 7.71 -27.67
C ASP A 11 -36.19 6.84 -26.61
N CYS A 12 -36.13 7.37 -25.39
CA CYS A 12 -35.98 6.55 -24.17
C CYS A 12 -36.90 7.12 -23.10
N ALA A 13 -38.08 6.52 -22.99
CA ALA A 13 -39.02 6.75 -21.90
C ALA A 13 -38.35 6.38 -20.56
N ALA A 14 -38.20 7.38 -19.69
CA ALA A 14 -37.76 7.19 -18.32
C ALA A 14 -38.87 6.50 -17.51
N THR A 15 -38.60 5.30 -17.01
CA THR A 15 -39.40 4.67 -15.95
C THR A 15 -38.85 5.09 -14.59
N PRO A 16 -39.69 5.41 -13.60
CA PRO A 16 -39.22 5.78 -12.27
C PRO A 16 -38.79 4.53 -11.49
N ILE A 17 -37.57 4.56 -10.94
CA ILE A 17 -37.10 3.59 -9.94
C ILE A 17 -37.40 4.19 -8.55
N PRO A 18 -38.30 3.61 -7.75
CA PRO A 18 -38.49 4.01 -6.36
C PRO A 18 -37.50 3.23 -5.47
N GLY A 19 -36.73 3.94 -4.66
CA GLY A 19 -35.82 3.30 -3.70
C GLY A 19 -34.80 4.25 -3.10
N GLN A 20 -35.24 5.33 -2.45
CA GLN A 20 -34.38 6.05 -1.52
C GLN A 20 -34.18 5.18 -0.27
N THR A 21 -32.95 4.72 -0.06
CA THR A 21 -32.53 4.17 1.23
C THR A 21 -32.13 5.33 2.12
N LEU A 22 -32.79 5.39 3.29
CA LEU A 22 -32.57 6.38 4.34
C LEU A 22 -31.11 6.36 4.86
N LEU A 23 -30.58 7.57 5.05
CA LEU A 23 -29.49 7.85 5.98
C LEU A 23 -29.90 7.43 7.40
N VAL A 24 -29.02 6.75 8.12
CA VAL A 24 -29.10 6.66 9.59
C VAL A 24 -27.88 7.36 10.14
N GLU A 25 -28.11 8.51 10.74
CA GLU A 25 -27.14 9.27 11.53
C GLU A 25 -26.85 8.58 12.87
N ARG A 26 -25.62 8.77 13.34
CA ARG A 26 -25.16 8.36 14.66
C ARG A 26 -25.62 9.42 15.67
N VAL A 27 -26.47 9.03 16.62
CA VAL A 27 -26.78 9.87 17.79
C VAL A 27 -25.83 9.47 18.92
N GLU A 28 -25.10 10.45 19.46
CA GLU A 28 -24.19 10.29 20.60
C GLU A 28 -24.95 10.31 21.94
N SER A 29 -24.29 9.85 23.00
CA SER A 29 -24.88 9.28 24.23
C SER A 29 -25.68 10.21 25.15
N ASP A 30 -25.82 11.48 24.82
CA ASP A 30 -26.27 12.49 25.81
C ASP A 30 -27.77 12.82 25.72
N ASP A 31 -28.48 12.27 24.73
CA ASP A 31 -29.96 12.41 24.57
C ASP A 31 -30.76 11.25 25.21
N LEU A 32 -30.12 10.34 25.94
CA LEU A 32 -30.76 9.14 26.51
C LEU A 32 -31.63 9.39 27.75
N GLN A 33 -31.68 10.60 28.30
CA GLN A 33 -32.50 10.92 29.48
C GLN A 33 -33.94 11.35 29.17
N ALA A 34 -34.35 11.42 27.89
CA ALA A 34 -35.70 11.88 27.51
C ALA A 34 -36.67 10.77 27.05
N MET A 35 -36.29 9.49 27.08
CA MET A 35 -37.14 8.38 26.59
C MET A 35 -37.57 7.39 27.69
N GLU A 36 -37.96 7.90 28.85
CA GLU A 36 -38.53 7.11 29.97
C GLU A 36 -40.05 6.92 29.86
N LYS A 37 -40.59 6.82 28.64
CA LYS A 37 -42.00 6.47 28.39
C LYS A 37 -42.16 5.72 27.08
N ASP A 38 -41.82 4.43 27.07
CA ASP A 38 -42.70 3.39 26.52
C ASP A 38 -42.06 2.00 26.62
N SER A 39 -42.78 1.09 27.24
CA SER A 39 -42.87 -0.35 26.97
C SER A 39 -41.72 -0.98 26.15
N ARG A 40 -40.58 -1.27 26.80
CA ARG A 40 -39.52 -2.12 26.24
C ARG A 40 -39.51 -3.46 26.96
N ALA A 41 -39.61 -4.55 26.19
CA ALA A 41 -39.32 -5.88 26.70
C ALA A 41 -37.79 -6.05 26.80
N VAL A 42 -37.31 -6.39 28.00
CA VAL A 42 -35.93 -6.81 28.25
C VAL A 42 -35.89 -8.34 28.14
N LEU A 43 -35.11 -8.88 27.21
CA LEU A 43 -34.87 -10.32 27.16
C LEU A 43 -33.67 -10.65 28.07
N TRP A 44 -33.93 -11.33 29.18
CA TRP A 44 -32.90 -11.93 30.02
C TRP A 44 -32.59 -13.33 29.54
N ARG A 45 -31.31 -13.74 29.63
CA ARG A 45 -30.95 -15.15 29.64
C ARG A 45 -31.25 -15.69 31.04
N ALA A 46 -32.08 -16.72 31.11
CA ALA A 46 -32.29 -17.46 32.35
C ALA A 46 -31.06 -18.32 32.62
N GLU A 47 -30.47 -18.15 33.80
CA GLU A 47 -29.65 -19.19 34.42
C GLU A 47 -30.60 -20.20 35.07
N THR A 48 -30.67 -21.41 34.52
CA THR A 48 -31.19 -22.56 35.26
C THR A 48 -30.03 -23.23 35.98
N SER A 49 -30.07 -23.13 37.30
CA SER A 49 -29.34 -24.00 38.21
C SER A 49 -29.84 -25.45 38.11
N MET A 50 -28.90 -26.39 38.20
CA MET A 50 -29.11 -27.63 38.96
C MET A 50 -27.84 -27.89 39.79
N SER A 51 -28.09 -28.08 41.08
CA SER A 51 -27.25 -28.45 42.24
C SER A 51 -26.16 -29.50 41.97
N ASP A 52 -25.08 -29.72 42.73
CA ASP A 52 -24.50 -29.18 43.98
C ASP A 52 -22.97 -29.39 43.84
N GLY A 53 -22.15 -28.49 44.41
CA GLY A 53 -20.71 -28.74 44.52
C GLY A 53 -19.85 -27.48 44.65
N ASP A 54 -19.69 -27.05 45.90
CA ASP A 54 -18.76 -26.10 46.53
C ASP A 54 -17.65 -25.38 45.72
N GLU A 55 -17.64 -24.07 46.00
CA GLU A 55 -16.54 -23.15 46.31
C GLU A 55 -15.63 -22.52 45.22
N ASP A 56 -15.60 -21.18 45.35
CA ASP A 56 -14.64 -20.14 44.99
C ASP A 56 -14.54 -19.55 43.57
N ALA A 57 -14.95 -18.28 43.55
CA ALA A 57 -15.00 -17.35 42.44
C ALA A 57 -13.68 -16.57 42.26
N THR A 58 -13.40 -16.18 41.01
CA THR A 58 -12.80 -14.87 40.68
C THR A 58 -13.26 -14.46 39.28
N GLU A 59 -13.98 -13.32 39.21
CA GLU A 59 -14.42 -12.65 38.00
C GLU A 59 -13.32 -11.78 37.37
N SER A 60 -13.31 -11.69 36.04
CA SER A 60 -12.98 -10.43 35.35
C SER A 60 -13.67 -10.33 33.98
N SER A 61 -14.67 -9.45 33.93
CA SER A 61 -15.18 -8.59 32.84
C SER A 61 -14.69 -8.82 31.40
N GLU A 62 -15.62 -9.15 30.48
CA GLU A 62 -15.51 -8.88 29.04
C GLU A 62 -16.66 -7.95 28.60
N ASP A 63 -16.32 -6.78 28.05
CA ASP A 63 -17.26 -5.81 27.48
C ASP A 63 -17.98 -6.38 26.24
N ALA A 64 -19.31 -6.43 26.30
CA ALA A 64 -20.16 -6.81 25.18
C ALA A 64 -20.79 -5.56 24.53
N SER A 65 -20.53 -5.34 23.24
CA SER A 65 -21.22 -4.33 22.44
C SER A 65 -22.60 -4.83 22.02
N VAL A 66 -23.65 -4.07 22.37
CA VAL A 66 -25.06 -4.39 22.15
C VAL A 66 -25.55 -3.83 20.81
N LEU A 67 -26.25 -4.65 20.01
CA LEU A 67 -27.03 -4.20 18.86
C LEU A 67 -28.51 -4.14 19.25
N VAL A 68 -29.10 -2.95 19.26
CA VAL A 68 -30.51 -2.73 19.58
C VAL A 68 -31.30 -2.67 18.28
N VAL A 69 -32.21 -3.62 18.05
CA VAL A 69 -33.18 -3.60 16.94
C VAL A 69 -34.58 -3.51 17.52
N GLN A 70 -35.40 -2.58 17.04
CA GLN A 70 -36.79 -2.43 17.48
C GLN A 70 -37.61 -3.64 17.00
N ALA A 71 -38.29 -4.32 17.93
CA ALA A 71 -39.07 -5.53 17.63
C ALA A 71 -40.21 -5.30 16.61
N ASN A 72 -40.74 -4.06 16.57
CA ASN A 72 -41.80 -3.66 15.65
C ASN A 72 -41.27 -2.89 14.44
N SER A 73 -39.95 -2.86 14.22
CA SER A 73 -39.41 -2.32 12.98
C SER A 73 -39.52 -3.36 11.86
N PRO A 74 -39.51 -2.91 10.59
CA PRO A 74 -39.45 -3.83 9.45
C PRO A 74 -38.27 -4.82 9.54
N GLN A 75 -37.16 -4.45 10.20
CA GLN A 75 -36.03 -5.36 10.44
C GLN A 75 -36.34 -6.40 11.52
N GLY A 76 -37.03 -6.03 12.61
CA GLY A 76 -37.47 -6.95 13.65
C GLY A 76 -38.49 -7.97 13.13
N GLU A 77 -39.40 -7.54 12.26
CA GLU A 77 -40.42 -8.40 11.66
C GLU A 77 -39.84 -9.33 10.58
N ALA A 78 -38.89 -8.84 9.76
CA ALA A 78 -38.16 -9.67 8.80
C ALA A 78 -37.31 -10.76 9.47
N LEU A 79 -36.70 -10.45 10.62
CA LEU A 79 -35.98 -11.43 11.45
C LEU A 79 -36.93 -12.48 12.04
N ARG A 80 -38.14 -12.08 12.43
CA ARG A 80 -39.16 -13.00 12.96
C ARG A 80 -39.70 -13.94 11.89
N LEU A 81 -40.02 -13.40 10.70
CA LEU A 81 -40.56 -14.17 9.58
C LEU A 81 -39.51 -15.10 8.94
N GLY A 82 -38.25 -14.67 8.86
CA GLY A 82 -37.18 -15.51 8.31
C GLY A 82 -36.89 -16.75 9.16
N ASN A 83 -37.11 -16.68 10.48
CA ASN A 83 -36.81 -17.79 11.39
C ASN A 83 -37.86 -18.92 11.34
N ASP A 84 -39.10 -18.61 10.97
CA ASP A 84 -40.17 -19.60 10.83
C ASP A 84 -40.05 -20.39 9.50
N GLU A 85 -39.56 -19.77 8.42
CA GLU A 85 -39.35 -20.43 7.12
C GLU A 85 -38.06 -21.26 7.03
N LEU A 86 -37.00 -20.90 7.77
CA LEU A 86 -35.70 -21.60 7.77
C LEU A 86 -35.73 -23.00 8.39
N SER A 87 -36.86 -23.45 8.93
CA SER A 87 -37.01 -24.73 9.64
C SER A 87 -37.32 -25.94 8.75
N LYS A 88 -37.46 -25.80 7.41
CA LYS A 88 -38.01 -26.89 6.57
C LYS A 88 -37.27 -27.28 5.28
N GLU A 89 -36.12 -26.71 4.93
CA GLU A 89 -35.45 -27.10 3.67
C GLU A 89 -34.03 -27.67 3.84
N PRO A 90 -33.65 -28.71 3.05
CA PRO A 90 -32.31 -29.27 3.08
C PRO A 90 -31.31 -28.35 2.37
N LEU A 91 -30.18 -28.08 3.03
CA LEU A 91 -29.11 -27.22 2.53
C LEU A 91 -28.40 -27.84 1.32
N VAL A 92 -28.48 -27.17 0.17
CA VAL A 92 -27.69 -27.44 -1.03
C VAL A 92 -26.33 -26.74 -0.92
N PRO A 93 -25.20 -27.37 -1.31
CA PRO A 93 -23.90 -26.70 -1.24
C PRO A 93 -23.77 -25.66 -2.36
N VAL A 94 -23.68 -24.38 -1.98
CA VAL A 94 -23.45 -23.25 -2.89
C VAL A 94 -21.94 -22.95 -2.95
N LYS A 95 -21.43 -22.80 -4.17
CA LYS A 95 -20.01 -22.94 -4.56
C LYS A 95 -19.10 -21.76 -4.18
N ASP A 96 -19.64 -20.65 -3.66
CA ASP A 96 -18.92 -19.36 -3.63
C ASP A 96 -18.78 -18.73 -2.23
N HIS A 97 -18.83 -19.52 -1.15
CA HIS A 97 -18.89 -18.97 0.21
C HIS A 97 -17.70 -19.38 1.08
N VAL A 98 -17.20 -18.44 1.88
CA VAL A 98 -16.17 -18.68 2.90
C VAL A 98 -16.81 -18.58 4.27
N THR A 99 -17.13 -19.72 4.85
CA THR A 99 -17.62 -19.84 6.23
C THR A 99 -16.44 -19.78 7.19
N TYR A 100 -16.55 -18.98 8.24
CA TYR A 100 -15.67 -19.06 9.41
C TYR A 100 -16.56 -19.46 10.59
N SER A 101 -16.28 -20.60 11.22
CA SER A 101 -16.91 -20.93 12.51
C SER A 101 -16.12 -20.27 13.63
N VAL A 102 -16.75 -19.40 14.39
CA VAL A 102 -16.16 -18.90 15.64
C VAL A 102 -16.54 -19.88 16.73
N ALA A 103 -15.61 -20.77 17.07
CA ALA A 103 -15.82 -21.71 18.16
C ALA A 103 -15.84 -20.95 19.51
N LYS A 104 -17.04 -20.65 20.02
CA LYS A 104 -17.27 -20.60 21.47
C LYS A 104 -18.66 -21.19 21.78
N LYS A 105 -18.62 -22.40 22.33
CA LYS A 105 -19.57 -23.09 23.23
C LYS A 105 -20.89 -22.32 23.46
N GLY A 106 -21.81 -22.30 22.49
CA GLY A 106 -23.05 -21.51 22.65
C GLY A 106 -23.88 -21.27 21.39
N LYS A 107 -24.14 -22.33 20.63
CA LYS A 107 -25.29 -22.63 19.74
C LYS A 107 -25.99 -21.61 18.82
N ASP A 108 -25.49 -20.40 18.59
CA ASP A 108 -25.96 -19.57 17.46
C ASP A 108 -24.76 -18.99 16.69
N ASP A 109 -24.40 -19.64 15.57
CA ASP A 109 -23.35 -19.17 14.65
C ASP A 109 -23.85 -17.88 13.96
N ILE A 110 -23.39 -16.72 14.42
CA ILE A 110 -23.61 -15.46 13.73
C ILE A 110 -22.71 -15.44 12.48
N THR A 111 -23.24 -15.85 11.33
CA THR A 111 -22.53 -15.74 10.06
C THR A 111 -22.64 -14.32 9.50
N VAL A 112 -21.56 -13.53 9.61
CA VAL A 112 -21.47 -12.25 8.88
C VAL A 112 -21.07 -12.54 7.43
N ARG A 113 -22.05 -12.55 6.52
CA ARG A 113 -21.83 -12.71 5.08
C ARG A 113 -21.34 -11.39 4.49
N VAL A 114 -20.05 -11.32 4.13
CA VAL A 114 -19.55 -10.22 3.30
C VAL A 114 -19.76 -10.60 1.84
N ASP A 115 -20.72 -9.95 1.20
CA ASP A 115 -20.94 -10.07 -0.24
C ASP A 115 -19.75 -9.42 -0.97
N VAL A 116 -18.86 -10.27 -1.51
CA VAL A 116 -17.64 -9.85 -2.21
C VAL A 116 -17.98 -9.07 -3.48
N GLU A 117 -19.03 -9.48 -4.19
CA GLU A 117 -19.46 -8.81 -5.42
C GLU A 117 -19.96 -7.40 -5.08
N LYS A 118 -20.80 -7.25 -4.05
CA LYS A 118 -21.25 -5.94 -3.55
C LYS A 118 -20.09 -5.08 -3.05
N TYR A 119 -19.13 -5.66 -2.33
CA TYR A 119 -17.95 -4.94 -1.86
C TYR A 119 -17.10 -4.44 -3.03
N MET A 120 -16.85 -5.29 -4.02
CA MET A 120 -16.01 -4.95 -5.17
C MET A 120 -16.72 -4.01 -6.15
N SER A 121 -18.02 -4.15 -6.35
CA SER A 121 -18.83 -3.25 -7.18
C SER A 121 -18.91 -1.85 -6.59
N SER A 122 -18.95 -1.71 -5.26
CA SER A 122 -18.84 -0.40 -4.60
C SER A 122 -17.51 0.33 -4.86
N ARG A 123 -16.52 -0.39 -5.38
CA ARG A 123 -15.17 0.11 -5.71
C ARG A 123 -14.87 0.02 -7.21
N GLU A 124 -15.90 -0.19 -8.03
CA GLU A 124 -15.72 -0.22 -9.47
C GLU A 124 -15.32 1.16 -9.98
N MET A 125 -14.36 1.16 -10.89
CA MET A 125 -13.80 2.36 -11.49
C MET A 125 -14.07 2.35 -12.98
N THR A 126 -14.40 3.51 -13.52
CA THR A 126 -14.59 3.68 -14.96
C THR A 126 -13.28 3.45 -15.72
N PRO A 127 -13.33 3.11 -17.03
CA PRO A 127 -12.11 2.97 -17.84
C PRO A 127 -11.19 4.20 -17.79
N LEU A 128 -11.77 5.40 -17.70
CA LEU A 128 -11.00 6.64 -17.58
C LEU A 128 -10.26 6.72 -16.24
N GLN A 129 -10.94 6.40 -15.12
CA GLN A 129 -10.32 6.39 -13.79
C GLN A 129 -9.19 5.37 -13.71
N GLU A 130 -9.37 4.17 -14.29
CA GLU A 130 -8.31 3.15 -14.30
C GLU A 130 -7.09 3.57 -15.13
N ARG A 131 -7.28 4.27 -16.26
CA ARG A 131 -6.15 4.85 -17.01
C ARG A 131 -5.43 5.92 -16.20
N TRP A 132 -6.15 6.73 -15.44
CA TRP A 132 -5.53 7.71 -14.52
C TRP A 132 -4.78 7.03 -13.38
N ASN A 133 -5.29 5.93 -12.83
CA ASN A 133 -4.53 5.12 -11.86
C ASN A 133 -3.19 4.70 -12.46
N ALA A 134 -3.19 4.14 -13.68
CA ALA A 134 -1.95 3.76 -14.36
C ALA A 134 -0.98 4.95 -14.57
N LEU A 135 -1.47 6.11 -15.04
CA LEU A 135 -0.63 7.28 -15.29
C LEU A 135 -0.03 7.88 -14.02
N THR A 136 -0.81 7.95 -12.94
CA THR A 136 -0.36 8.51 -11.65
C THR A 136 0.70 7.68 -10.94
N MET A 137 0.96 6.45 -11.39
CA MET A 137 2.08 5.64 -10.91
C MET A 137 3.44 6.00 -11.52
N ILE A 138 3.48 6.62 -12.70
CA ILE A 138 4.73 6.90 -13.44
C ILE A 138 5.68 7.85 -12.69
N PRO A 139 5.21 8.94 -12.05
CA PRO A 139 6.13 9.90 -11.42
C PRO A 139 7.01 9.30 -10.33
N GLN A 140 6.52 8.26 -9.63
CA GLN A 140 7.22 7.62 -8.53
C GLN A 140 8.56 6.96 -8.95
N PRO A 141 8.59 5.99 -9.89
CA PRO A 141 9.84 5.39 -10.37
C PRO A 141 10.70 6.38 -11.15
N LEU A 142 10.10 7.34 -11.88
CA LEU A 142 10.87 8.40 -12.53
C LEU A 142 11.63 9.24 -11.52
N LEU A 143 11.01 9.61 -10.39
CA LEU A 143 11.68 10.33 -9.33
C LEU A 143 12.90 9.57 -8.79
N CYS A 144 12.75 8.27 -8.51
CA CYS A 144 13.86 7.44 -8.02
C CYS A 144 15.01 7.38 -9.03
N VAL A 145 14.70 7.13 -10.32
CA VAL A 145 15.71 7.08 -11.39
C VAL A 145 16.40 8.44 -11.55
N CYS A 146 15.64 9.53 -11.63
CA CYS A 146 16.19 10.88 -11.73
C CYS A 146 17.05 11.24 -10.51
N TYR A 147 16.65 10.84 -9.30
CA TYR A 147 17.44 11.07 -8.08
C TYR A 147 18.79 10.36 -8.15
N LEU A 148 18.84 9.11 -8.63
CA LEU A 148 20.10 8.40 -8.85
C LEU A 148 20.98 9.06 -9.92
N LEU A 149 20.40 9.33 -11.10
CA LEU A 149 21.12 9.84 -12.27
C LEU A 149 21.64 11.28 -12.08
N SER A 150 20.93 12.08 -11.28
CA SER A 150 21.33 13.46 -11.00
C SER A 150 22.50 13.58 -10.02
N GLY A 151 22.85 12.52 -9.30
CA GLY A 151 23.87 12.60 -8.24
C GLY A 151 23.37 13.31 -6.97
N ASN A 152 22.07 13.62 -6.86
CA ASN A 152 21.47 14.31 -5.70
C ASN A 152 21.57 13.54 -4.37
N TRP A 153 22.10 12.31 -4.40
CA TRP A 153 22.44 11.51 -3.23
C TRP A 153 23.84 11.83 -2.66
N VAL A 154 24.64 12.66 -3.33
CA VAL A 154 25.88 13.24 -2.79
C VAL A 154 25.60 14.67 -2.33
N SER A 155 25.77 14.95 -1.04
CA SER A 155 25.53 16.30 -0.53
C SER A 155 26.60 17.29 -0.99
N GLY A 156 26.21 18.55 -1.22
CA GLY A 156 27.16 19.59 -1.61
C GLY A 156 28.27 19.84 -0.58
N ALA A 157 28.01 19.56 0.71
CA ALA A 157 29.01 19.69 1.76
C ALA A 157 30.11 18.63 1.63
N ILE A 158 29.75 17.36 1.42
CA ILE A 158 30.70 16.27 1.20
C ILE A 158 31.49 16.52 -0.09
N LEU A 159 30.83 17.01 -1.13
CA LEU A 159 31.48 17.36 -2.39
C LEU A 159 32.51 18.49 -2.20
N ALA A 160 32.15 19.56 -1.50
CA ALA A 160 33.05 20.68 -1.24
C ALA A 160 34.28 20.25 -0.42
N GLU A 161 34.10 19.36 0.56
CA GLU A 161 35.20 18.78 1.33
C GLU A 161 36.14 17.96 0.44
N ALA A 162 35.58 17.09 -0.41
CA ALA A 162 36.35 16.31 -1.37
C ALA A 162 37.11 17.20 -2.37
N THR A 163 36.47 18.22 -2.95
CA THR A 163 37.11 19.18 -3.85
C THR A 163 38.30 19.86 -3.17
N LYS A 164 38.13 20.31 -1.92
CA LYS A 164 39.21 20.96 -1.16
C LYS A 164 40.41 20.02 -0.93
N ALA A 165 40.18 18.72 -0.78
CA ALA A 165 41.26 17.74 -0.60
C ALA A 165 42.12 17.57 -1.87
N TYR A 166 41.51 17.72 -3.06
CA TYR A 166 42.16 17.47 -4.35
C TYR A 166 42.60 18.73 -5.10
N GLN A 167 42.12 19.93 -4.72
CA GLN A 167 42.37 21.18 -5.45
C GLN A 167 43.85 21.57 -5.59
N ASN A 168 44.74 21.02 -4.76
CA ASN A 168 46.17 21.33 -4.76
C ASN A 168 47.00 20.30 -5.55
N LEU A 169 46.39 19.25 -6.11
CA LEU A 169 47.09 18.27 -6.93
C LEU A 169 47.32 18.80 -8.34
N SER A 170 48.39 18.34 -8.98
CA SER A 170 48.61 18.59 -10.41
C SER A 170 47.59 17.81 -11.25
N GLN A 171 47.35 18.26 -12.48
CA GLN A 171 46.48 17.57 -13.43
C GLN A 171 46.89 16.11 -13.68
N GLU A 172 48.21 15.84 -13.73
CA GLU A 172 48.78 14.50 -13.87
C GLU A 172 48.42 13.63 -12.67
N ALA A 173 48.62 14.14 -11.44
CA ALA A 173 48.30 13.43 -10.21
C ALA A 173 46.79 13.18 -10.05
N LEU A 174 45.94 14.12 -10.49
CA LEU A 174 44.48 13.94 -10.52
C LEU A 174 44.06 12.85 -11.49
N THR A 175 44.66 12.83 -12.68
CA THR A 175 44.37 11.82 -13.71
C THR A 175 44.80 10.43 -13.23
N GLU A 176 46.00 10.32 -12.68
CA GLU A 176 46.50 9.07 -12.09
C GLU A 176 45.62 8.59 -10.94
N ALA A 177 45.23 9.48 -10.01
CA ALA A 177 44.36 9.14 -8.89
C ALA A 177 42.97 8.66 -9.35
N PHE A 178 42.38 9.33 -10.34
CA PHE A 178 41.07 8.97 -10.87
C PHE A 178 41.10 7.64 -11.64
N GLU A 179 42.11 7.42 -12.49
CA GLU A 179 42.22 6.21 -13.33
C GLU A 179 42.61 4.96 -12.52
N ASN A 180 43.35 5.14 -11.42
CA ASN A 180 43.75 4.04 -10.55
C ASN A 180 42.71 3.67 -9.48
N ASP A 181 41.68 4.49 -9.26
CA ASP A 181 40.60 4.16 -8.33
C ASP A 181 39.52 3.30 -9.01
N PRO A 182 39.36 2.02 -8.62
CA PRO A 182 38.37 1.13 -9.23
C PRO A 182 36.91 1.52 -8.96
N ALA A 183 36.65 2.45 -8.03
CA ALA A 183 35.31 2.97 -7.75
C ALA A 183 34.89 4.08 -8.71
N CYS A 184 35.85 4.71 -9.41
CA CYS A 184 35.58 5.81 -10.32
C CYS A 184 35.26 5.32 -11.75
N PHE A 185 34.23 5.90 -12.37
CA PHE A 185 33.81 5.61 -13.73
C PHE A 185 33.89 6.86 -14.60
N ASP A 186 34.51 6.74 -15.76
CA ASP A 186 34.47 7.76 -16.80
C ASP A 186 33.46 7.36 -17.90
N TRP A 187 32.31 8.01 -17.94
CA TRP A 187 31.29 7.77 -18.98
C TRP A 187 31.48 8.62 -20.24
N SER A 188 32.45 9.53 -20.26
CA SER A 188 32.63 10.51 -21.34
C SER A 188 32.91 9.87 -22.70
N HIS A 189 33.46 8.66 -22.71
CA HIS A 189 33.76 7.90 -23.93
C HIS A 189 32.51 7.35 -24.66
N LEU A 190 31.33 7.37 -24.03
CA LEU A 190 30.07 6.88 -24.60
C LEU A 190 29.08 8.03 -24.75
N PRO A 191 28.78 8.57 -25.94
CA PRO A 191 28.04 9.83 -26.07
C PRO A 191 26.67 9.86 -25.38
N VAL A 192 25.85 8.83 -25.59
CA VAL A 192 24.49 8.75 -25.01
C VAL A 192 24.54 8.42 -23.52
N VAL A 193 25.42 7.51 -23.13
CA VAL A 193 25.59 7.07 -21.74
C VAL A 193 26.22 8.20 -20.91
N GLY A 194 27.29 8.81 -21.40
CA GLY A 194 27.92 10.00 -20.84
C GLY A 194 26.95 11.15 -20.64
N TRP A 195 26.02 11.41 -21.57
CA TRP A 195 24.98 12.41 -21.35
C TRP A 195 24.03 12.03 -20.21
N LEU A 196 23.58 10.77 -20.15
CA LEU A 196 22.64 10.28 -19.14
C LEU A 196 23.26 10.18 -17.74
N PHE A 197 24.55 9.83 -17.67
CA PHE A 197 25.31 9.54 -16.45
C PHE A 197 26.37 10.60 -16.14
N ARG A 198 26.23 11.82 -16.68
CA ARG A 198 27.19 12.93 -16.53
C ARG A 198 27.51 13.32 -15.08
N HIS A 199 26.66 12.94 -14.13
CA HIS A 199 26.82 13.23 -12.70
C HIS A 199 27.10 11.97 -11.86
N MET A 200 27.32 10.81 -12.50
CA MET A 200 27.47 9.52 -11.85
C MET A 200 28.88 8.97 -12.03
N TYR A 201 29.88 9.61 -11.41
CA TYR A 201 31.28 9.16 -11.46
C TYR A 201 31.58 7.96 -10.56
N ALA A 202 30.61 7.47 -9.79
CA ALA A 202 30.68 6.26 -8.99
C ALA A 202 29.28 5.62 -8.90
N MET A 203 29.21 4.35 -8.52
CA MET A 203 27.91 3.67 -8.33
C MET A 203 27.17 4.25 -7.12
N PRO A 204 25.83 4.43 -7.20
CA PRO A 204 25.04 4.78 -6.02
C PRO A 204 25.12 3.72 -4.92
N PRO A 205 24.95 4.10 -3.65
CA PRO A 205 24.85 3.17 -2.53
C PRO A 205 23.82 2.06 -2.77
N LEU A 206 24.14 0.84 -2.36
CA LEU A 206 23.25 -0.31 -2.49
C LEU A 206 21.84 -0.06 -1.91
N PRO A 207 21.66 0.60 -0.74
CA PRO A 207 20.32 0.90 -0.24
C PRO A 207 19.45 1.69 -1.24
N LEU A 208 20.03 2.68 -1.93
CA LEU A 208 19.31 3.48 -2.94
C LEU A 208 18.97 2.68 -4.19
N LEU A 209 19.87 1.79 -4.61
CA LEU A 209 19.63 0.89 -5.73
C LEU A 209 18.48 -0.08 -5.43
N PHE A 210 18.39 -0.60 -4.20
CA PHE A 210 17.30 -1.50 -3.79
C PHE A 210 15.95 -0.78 -3.77
N ILE A 211 15.87 0.43 -3.20
CA ILE A 211 14.63 1.24 -3.22
C ILE A 211 14.20 1.50 -4.67
N THR A 212 15.13 1.92 -5.51
CA THR A 212 14.86 2.21 -6.92
C THR A 212 14.41 0.95 -7.67
N ALA A 213 15.09 -0.18 -7.48
CA ALA A 213 14.73 -1.45 -8.10
C ALA A 213 13.33 -1.92 -7.67
N GLY A 214 12.99 -1.81 -6.38
CA GLY A 214 11.65 -2.12 -5.87
C GLY A 214 10.57 -1.27 -6.53
N CYS A 215 10.79 0.04 -6.59
CA CYS A 215 9.86 0.97 -7.20
C CYS A 215 9.70 0.75 -8.72
N VAL A 216 10.81 0.59 -9.45
CA VAL A 216 10.80 0.42 -10.91
C VAL A 216 10.20 -0.92 -11.31
N SER A 217 10.50 -2.00 -10.59
CA SER A 217 9.98 -3.34 -10.90
C SER A 217 8.47 -3.46 -10.72
N GLN A 218 7.86 -2.65 -9.85
CA GLN A 218 6.41 -2.63 -9.66
C GLN A 218 5.65 -2.00 -10.84
N LEU A 219 6.23 -1.00 -11.51
CA LEU A 219 5.54 -0.19 -12.51
C LEU A 219 4.95 -1.03 -13.67
N PRO A 220 5.70 -1.93 -14.35
CA PRO A 220 5.18 -2.62 -15.53
C PRO A 220 3.90 -3.42 -15.26
N PHE A 221 3.84 -4.10 -14.12
CA PHE A 221 2.73 -4.99 -13.77
C PHE A 221 1.50 -4.21 -13.35
N SER A 222 1.67 -3.20 -12.48
CA SER A 222 0.56 -2.37 -12.04
C SER A 222 0.03 -1.48 -13.16
N PHE A 223 0.93 -0.88 -13.96
CA PHE A 223 0.55 -0.10 -15.13
C PHE A 223 -0.26 -0.95 -16.11
N LEU A 224 0.22 -2.15 -16.45
CA LEU A 224 -0.49 -3.05 -17.36
C LEU A 224 -1.86 -3.48 -16.80
N TYR A 225 -1.93 -3.80 -15.51
CA TYR A 225 -3.19 -4.15 -14.85
C TYR A 225 -4.23 -3.03 -14.98
N HIS A 226 -3.89 -1.82 -14.54
CA HIS A 226 -4.81 -0.68 -14.58
C HIS A 226 -5.12 -0.21 -16.00
N TRP A 227 -4.11 -0.18 -16.88
CA TRP A 227 -4.26 0.30 -18.26
C TRP A 227 -5.14 -0.60 -19.12
N LYS A 228 -5.02 -1.93 -18.95
CA LYS A 228 -5.64 -2.91 -19.86
C LYS A 228 -6.72 -3.77 -19.23
N TYR A 229 -6.51 -4.24 -17.99
CA TYR A 229 -7.30 -5.35 -17.45
C TYR A 229 -8.35 -4.90 -16.43
N ALA A 230 -8.03 -3.93 -15.58
CA ALA A 230 -8.86 -3.58 -14.43
C ALA A 230 -10.29 -3.20 -14.82
N HIS A 231 -10.49 -2.41 -15.89
CA HIS A 231 -11.82 -2.01 -16.36
C HIS A 231 -12.50 -3.03 -17.30
N ALA A 232 -11.76 -4.02 -17.81
CA ALA A 232 -12.29 -5.00 -18.77
C ALA A 232 -12.82 -6.27 -18.09
N LEU A 233 -12.47 -6.48 -16.82
CA LEU A 233 -12.82 -7.67 -16.04
C LEU A 233 -13.96 -7.36 -15.09
N THR A 234 -14.87 -8.32 -14.89
CA THR A 234 -15.88 -8.23 -13.85
C THR A 234 -15.24 -8.23 -12.46
N PRO A 235 -15.91 -7.71 -11.42
CA PRO A 235 -15.38 -7.69 -10.06
C PRO A 235 -14.84 -9.05 -9.57
N SER A 236 -15.59 -10.12 -9.78
CA SER A 236 -15.18 -11.51 -9.48
C SER A 236 -13.98 -11.99 -10.30
N GLN A 237 -13.88 -11.63 -11.58
CA GLN A 237 -12.74 -12.00 -12.42
C GLN A 237 -11.45 -11.29 -11.99
N ARG A 238 -11.54 -10.03 -11.50
CA ARG A 238 -10.37 -9.23 -11.11
C ARG A 238 -9.56 -9.90 -10.01
N THR A 239 -10.19 -10.55 -9.03
CA THR A 239 -9.49 -11.17 -7.89
C THR A 239 -8.66 -12.38 -8.32
N ASP A 240 -9.10 -13.10 -9.35
CA ASP A 240 -8.43 -14.30 -9.83
C ASP A 240 -7.53 -14.08 -11.03
N HIS A 241 -7.64 -12.92 -11.68
CA HIS A 241 -6.82 -12.61 -12.84
C HIS A 241 -5.34 -12.46 -12.48
N TRP A 242 -4.47 -13.10 -13.27
CA TRP A 242 -3.03 -13.15 -13.05
C TRP A 242 -2.39 -11.75 -12.94
N SER A 243 -2.85 -10.77 -13.72
CA SER A 243 -2.25 -9.43 -13.71
C SER A 243 -2.50 -8.69 -12.40
N ARG A 244 -3.66 -8.90 -11.77
CA ARG A 244 -3.94 -8.37 -10.43
C ARG A 244 -3.07 -9.03 -9.37
N ARG A 245 -2.89 -10.36 -9.46
CA ARG A 245 -2.02 -11.12 -8.56
C ARG A 245 -0.55 -10.70 -8.69
N MET A 246 -0.09 -10.45 -9.92
CA MET A 246 1.25 -9.90 -10.18
C MET A 246 1.42 -8.48 -9.63
N ASP A 247 0.47 -7.59 -9.88
CA ASP A 247 0.47 -6.23 -9.30
C ASP A 247 0.65 -6.28 -7.76
N GLN A 248 -0.19 -7.04 -7.07
CA GLN A 248 -0.08 -7.21 -5.62
C GLN A 248 1.23 -7.88 -5.17
N SER A 249 1.74 -8.83 -5.95
CA SER A 249 3.00 -9.51 -5.67
C SER A 249 4.19 -8.56 -5.76
N MET A 250 4.18 -7.63 -6.72
CA MET A 250 5.26 -6.66 -6.87
C MET A 250 5.28 -5.62 -5.74
N ILE A 251 4.15 -5.37 -5.07
CA ILE A 251 4.15 -4.57 -3.84
C ILE A 251 4.98 -5.27 -2.75
N HIS A 252 4.89 -6.60 -2.64
CA HIS A 252 5.70 -7.39 -1.71
C HIS A 252 7.19 -7.42 -2.09
N VAL A 253 7.51 -7.53 -3.39
CA VAL A 253 8.90 -7.41 -3.88
C VAL A 253 9.47 -6.03 -3.53
N SER A 254 8.73 -4.98 -3.84
CA SER A 254 9.10 -3.59 -3.52
C SER A 254 9.29 -3.38 -2.01
N SER A 255 8.40 -3.96 -1.19
CA SER A 255 8.50 -3.89 0.27
C SER A 255 9.74 -4.62 0.81
N ALA A 256 10.08 -5.80 0.28
CA ALA A 256 11.28 -6.53 0.67
C ALA A 256 12.55 -5.76 0.32
N LEU A 257 12.64 -5.21 -0.90
CA LEU A 257 13.79 -4.40 -1.32
C LEU A 257 13.90 -3.11 -0.49
N SER A 258 12.77 -2.47 -0.18
CA SER A 258 12.73 -1.32 0.72
C SER A 258 13.21 -1.65 2.13
N CYS A 259 13.04 -2.88 2.62
CA CYS A 259 13.59 -3.29 3.93
C CYS A 259 15.12 -3.23 3.95
N TYR A 260 15.80 -3.61 2.86
CA TYR A 260 17.26 -3.37 2.76
C TYR A 260 17.54 -1.88 2.62
N GLY A 261 16.79 -1.21 1.75
CA GLY A 261 16.89 0.22 1.48
C GLY A 261 16.81 1.12 2.71
N THR A 262 16.02 0.73 3.71
CA THR A 262 15.85 1.50 4.96
C THR A 262 16.67 0.97 6.12
N SER A 263 17.30 -0.20 6.02
CA SER A 263 18.06 -0.79 7.13
C SER A 263 19.57 -0.84 6.88
N GLY A 264 19.99 -1.11 5.64
CA GLY A 264 21.38 -1.42 5.28
C GLY A 264 21.86 -2.81 5.76
N TYR A 265 20.96 -3.66 6.28
CA TYR A 265 21.32 -4.95 6.88
C TYR A 265 20.81 -6.15 6.05
N TRP A 266 21.72 -7.07 5.71
CA TRP A 266 21.43 -8.23 4.86
C TRP A 266 20.57 -9.29 5.54
N ASP A 267 20.77 -9.53 6.83
CA ASP A 267 19.98 -10.45 7.63
C ASP A 267 18.51 -9.99 7.74
N TYR A 268 18.30 -8.69 8.00
CA TYR A 268 16.98 -8.09 8.02
C TYR A 268 16.29 -8.19 6.65
N PHE A 269 17.02 -7.93 5.58
CA PHE A 269 16.53 -8.11 4.22
C PHE A 269 16.11 -9.56 3.94
N LEU A 270 16.95 -10.53 4.29
CA LEU A 270 16.68 -11.96 4.02
C LEU A 270 15.41 -12.45 4.73
N VAL A 271 15.22 -12.09 6.01
CA VAL A 271 14.00 -12.43 6.76
C VAL A 271 12.76 -11.85 6.07
N ASN A 272 12.84 -10.60 5.63
CA ASN A 272 11.76 -9.94 4.92
C ASN A 272 11.53 -10.53 3.52
N CYS A 273 12.56 -10.99 2.83
CA CYS A 273 12.41 -11.74 1.58
C CYS A 273 11.61 -13.02 1.77
N ILE A 274 11.92 -13.81 2.81
CA ILE A 274 11.18 -15.05 3.12
C ILE A 274 9.71 -14.74 3.41
N TYR A 275 9.44 -13.73 4.24
CA TYR A 275 8.08 -13.32 4.57
C TYR A 275 7.28 -12.83 3.35
N ASN A 276 7.90 -12.00 2.51
CA ASN A 276 7.27 -11.47 1.30
C ASN A 276 7.12 -12.57 0.23
N ALA A 277 8.03 -13.54 0.14
CA ALA A 277 7.89 -14.70 -0.74
C ALA A 277 6.72 -15.60 -0.34
N ASP A 278 6.51 -15.91 0.95
CA ASP A 278 5.28 -16.60 1.38
C ASP A 278 4.05 -15.75 1.04
N SER A 279 4.10 -14.43 1.22
CA SER A 279 2.97 -13.56 0.87
C SER A 279 2.62 -13.61 -0.62
N ILE A 280 3.62 -13.58 -1.49
CA ILE A 280 3.48 -13.73 -2.94
C ILE A 280 2.90 -15.11 -3.26
N TYR A 281 3.45 -16.19 -2.70
CA TYR A 281 2.93 -17.55 -2.89
C TYR A 281 1.43 -17.64 -2.56
N ARG A 282 0.99 -16.99 -1.47
CA ARG A 282 -0.43 -16.95 -1.08
C ARG A 282 -1.32 -16.18 -2.07
N GLN A 283 -0.80 -15.18 -2.78
CA GLN A 283 -1.56 -14.47 -3.82
C GLN A 283 -1.90 -15.36 -5.02
N PHE A 284 -1.12 -16.42 -5.25
CA PHE A 284 -1.35 -17.35 -6.35
C PHE A 284 -2.15 -18.59 -5.96
N GLN A 285 -2.60 -18.72 -4.70
CA GLN A 285 -3.46 -19.82 -4.31
C GLN A 285 -4.85 -19.73 -5.00
N PRO A 286 -5.54 -20.86 -5.21
CA PRO A 286 -6.87 -20.85 -5.82
C PRO A 286 -7.89 -20.01 -5.05
N LYS A 287 -7.75 -19.93 -3.71
CA LYS A 287 -8.62 -19.17 -2.83
C LYS A 287 -7.87 -17.98 -2.23
N VAL A 288 -8.20 -16.79 -2.69
CA VAL A 288 -7.65 -15.53 -2.16
C VAL A 288 -8.55 -15.03 -1.03
N ILE A 289 -7.95 -14.67 0.12
CA ILE A 289 -8.68 -14.10 1.27
C ILE A 289 -8.28 -12.63 1.43
N PRO A 290 -9.08 -11.67 0.94
CA PRO A 290 -8.68 -10.26 0.85
C PRO A 290 -8.23 -9.66 2.19
N ARG A 291 -8.96 -9.91 3.28
CA ARG A 291 -8.61 -9.38 4.62
C ARG A 291 -7.25 -9.87 5.11
N ARG A 292 -6.95 -11.15 4.90
CA ARG A 292 -5.64 -11.72 5.27
C ARG A 292 -4.54 -11.07 4.44
N ASN A 293 -4.75 -10.89 3.14
CA ASN A 293 -3.76 -10.28 2.26
C ASN A 293 -3.51 -8.80 2.58
N GLN A 294 -4.56 -8.06 2.96
CA GLN A 294 -4.44 -6.70 3.49
C GLN A 294 -3.59 -6.64 4.76
N GLY A 295 -3.83 -7.54 5.73
CA GLY A 295 -3.00 -7.64 6.93
C GLY A 295 -1.54 -7.95 6.61
N ARG A 296 -1.30 -8.88 5.66
CA ARG A 296 0.07 -9.23 5.24
C ARG A 296 0.80 -8.07 4.57
N LEU A 297 0.09 -7.29 3.77
CA LEU A 297 0.62 -6.06 3.17
C LEU A 297 0.93 -5.01 4.25
N GLY A 298 0.06 -4.84 5.24
CA GLY A 298 0.30 -3.94 6.38
C GLY A 298 1.58 -4.30 7.13
N VAL A 299 1.81 -5.60 7.40
CA VAL A 299 3.06 -6.08 8.02
C VAL A 299 4.28 -5.83 7.12
N ALA A 300 4.17 -6.06 5.80
CA ALA A 300 5.26 -5.77 4.87
C ALA A 300 5.64 -4.28 4.85
N ILE A 301 4.65 -3.39 4.95
CA ILE A 301 4.84 -1.94 5.04
C ILE A 301 5.48 -1.55 6.37
N ALA A 302 4.96 -2.07 7.49
CA ALA A 302 5.53 -1.82 8.80
C ALA A 302 7.01 -2.27 8.88
N ALA A 303 7.35 -3.39 8.24
CA ALA A 303 8.69 -3.95 8.28
C ALA A 303 9.77 -2.99 7.75
N TRP A 304 9.58 -2.28 6.64
CA TRP A 304 10.60 -1.33 6.19
C TRP A 304 10.58 0.01 6.96
N ALA A 305 9.53 0.30 7.73
CA ALA A 305 9.49 1.46 8.62
C ALA A 305 10.18 1.24 9.98
N ILE A 306 10.21 -0.01 10.47
CA ILE A 306 10.84 -0.38 11.76
C ILE A 306 12.31 0.09 11.89
N PRO A 307 13.19 -0.10 10.89
CA PRO A 307 14.58 0.36 10.98
C PRO A 307 14.71 1.87 11.24
N VAL A 308 13.86 2.68 10.60
CA VAL A 308 13.83 4.14 10.76
C VAL A 308 13.49 4.51 12.20
N LEU A 309 12.44 3.86 12.75
CA LEU A 309 12.04 4.01 14.15
C LEU A 309 13.16 3.59 15.12
N ARG A 310 13.82 2.45 14.88
CA ARG A 310 14.88 1.94 15.75
C ARG A 310 16.12 2.81 15.78
N ARG A 311 16.42 3.54 14.71
CA ARG A 311 17.52 4.53 14.68
C ARG A 311 17.19 5.84 15.40
N GLY A 312 15.94 6.05 15.81
CA GLY A 312 15.51 7.28 16.48
C GLY A 312 15.32 8.46 15.52
N GLU A 313 15.19 8.21 14.22
CA GLU A 313 14.93 9.23 13.18
C GLU A 313 13.45 9.66 13.20
N TRP A 314 13.01 10.23 14.32
CA TRP A 314 11.59 10.55 14.59
C TRP A 314 10.97 11.46 13.55
N ASP A 315 11.71 12.46 13.07
CA ASP A 315 11.20 13.39 12.05
C ASP A 315 10.86 12.68 10.74
N MET A 316 11.72 11.76 10.28
CA MET A 316 11.48 10.98 9.07
C MET A 316 10.38 9.94 9.31
N PHE A 317 10.38 9.28 10.48
CA PHE A 317 9.35 8.32 10.83
C PHE A 317 7.95 8.96 10.87
N MET A 318 7.81 10.16 11.45
CA MET A 318 6.55 10.88 11.49
C MET A 318 6.10 11.30 10.09
N GLN A 319 7.03 11.75 9.23
CA GLN A 319 6.71 12.01 7.82
C GLN A 319 6.22 10.75 7.11
N LEU A 320 6.87 9.59 7.31
CA LEU A 320 6.41 8.31 6.78
C LEU A 320 5.00 7.98 7.26
N VAL A 321 4.73 8.09 8.56
CA VAL A 321 3.42 7.80 9.16
C VAL A 321 2.34 8.72 8.59
N VAL A 322 2.61 10.02 8.46
CA VAL A 322 1.64 10.98 7.90
C VAL A 322 1.38 10.68 6.43
N THR A 323 2.42 10.50 5.61
CA THR A 323 2.26 10.20 4.18
C THR A 323 1.53 8.87 3.96
N LEU A 324 1.91 7.81 4.68
CA LEU A 324 1.22 6.53 4.64
C LEU A 324 -0.22 6.64 5.17
N GLY A 325 -0.45 7.41 6.23
CA GLY A 325 -1.78 7.61 6.81
C GLY A 325 -2.75 8.25 5.81
N ILE A 326 -2.31 9.29 5.11
CA ILE A 326 -3.09 9.93 4.03
C ILE A 326 -3.32 8.93 2.90
N GLY A 327 -2.28 8.21 2.47
CA GLY A 327 -2.39 7.19 1.41
C GLY A 327 -3.37 6.08 1.78
N PHE A 328 -3.27 5.52 2.98
CA PHE A 328 -4.18 4.50 3.50
C PHE A 328 -5.61 5.02 3.63
N PHE A 329 -5.80 6.26 4.07
CA PHE A 329 -7.12 6.87 4.12
C PHE A 329 -7.77 6.91 2.73
N LEU A 330 -7.04 7.40 1.71
CA LEU A 330 -7.50 7.44 0.32
C LEU A 330 -7.81 6.03 -0.21
N PHE A 331 -6.93 5.07 0.03
CA PHE A 331 -7.06 3.68 -0.44
C PHE A 331 -8.14 2.87 0.29
N LEU A 332 -8.37 3.11 1.57
CA LEU A 332 -9.34 2.33 2.35
C LEU A 332 -10.74 2.94 2.29
N ARG A 333 -10.86 4.26 2.38
CA ARG A 333 -12.16 4.95 2.47
C ARG A 333 -12.74 5.38 1.13
N TYR A 334 -11.92 5.50 0.09
CA TYR A 334 -12.37 5.98 -1.22
C TYR A 334 -13.17 7.31 -1.15
N PRO A 335 -12.69 8.35 -0.43
CA PRO A 335 -13.48 9.56 -0.16
C PRO A 335 -13.89 10.35 -1.42
N ILE A 336 -13.18 10.16 -2.54
CA ILE A 336 -13.47 10.78 -3.85
C ILE A 336 -13.85 9.73 -4.91
N GLY A 337 -14.41 8.60 -4.46
CA GLY A 337 -14.78 7.47 -5.32
C GLY A 337 -13.57 6.88 -6.03
N GLY A 338 -13.74 6.49 -7.31
CA GLY A 338 -12.68 5.86 -8.10
C GLY A 338 -11.39 6.68 -8.27
N TRP A 339 -11.44 8.00 -8.06
CA TRP A 339 -10.25 8.86 -8.11
C TRP A 339 -9.33 8.71 -6.89
N SER A 340 -9.81 8.09 -5.81
CA SER A 340 -9.06 7.96 -4.57
C SER A 340 -7.82 7.08 -4.76
N HIS A 341 -7.90 6.12 -5.68
CA HIS A 341 -6.77 5.24 -6.01
C HIS A 341 -5.67 6.00 -6.76
N ALA A 342 -6.03 6.83 -7.74
CA ALA A 342 -5.08 7.72 -8.42
C ALA A 342 -4.44 8.71 -7.43
N ALA A 343 -5.24 9.32 -6.55
CA ALA A 343 -4.73 10.20 -5.49
C ALA A 343 -3.78 9.45 -4.53
N PHE A 344 -4.10 8.20 -4.17
CA PHE A 344 -3.19 7.34 -3.41
C PHE A 344 -1.83 7.17 -4.11
N HIS A 345 -1.78 6.90 -5.42
CA HIS A 345 -0.51 6.82 -6.15
C HIS A 345 0.29 8.13 -6.08
N LEU A 346 -0.38 9.29 -6.17
CA LEU A 346 0.28 10.58 -6.03
C LEU A 346 0.88 10.78 -4.63
N THR A 347 0.26 10.25 -3.57
CA THR A 347 0.85 10.28 -2.22
C THR A 347 2.11 9.42 -2.08
N LEU A 348 2.34 8.46 -2.99
CA LEU A 348 3.56 7.64 -3.00
C LEU A 348 4.78 8.40 -3.56
N ILE A 349 4.58 9.53 -4.24
CA ILE A 349 5.67 10.38 -4.75
C ILE A 349 6.52 10.94 -3.60
N PRO A 350 5.95 11.71 -2.63
CA PRO A 350 6.73 12.18 -1.49
C PRO A 350 7.24 11.02 -0.61
N LEU A 351 6.52 9.88 -0.58
CA LEU A 351 7.00 8.68 0.11
C LEU A 351 8.33 8.19 -0.47
N MET A 352 8.48 8.13 -1.79
CA MET A 352 9.76 7.71 -2.39
C MET A 352 10.87 8.73 -2.16
N ALA A 353 10.59 10.03 -2.25
CA ALA A 353 11.58 11.05 -1.90
C ALA A 353 12.12 10.83 -0.47
N LEU A 354 11.22 10.51 0.45
CA LEU A 354 11.57 10.24 1.84
C LEU A 354 12.36 8.94 2.01
N LEU A 355 11.98 7.86 1.32
CA LEU A 355 12.76 6.61 1.33
C LEU A 355 14.16 6.79 0.75
N MET A 356 14.30 7.53 -0.35
CA MET A 356 15.61 7.83 -0.93
C MET A 356 16.47 8.63 0.06
N LYS A 357 15.90 9.62 0.74
CA LYS A 357 16.61 10.37 1.80
C LYS A 357 17.05 9.46 2.94
N ILE A 358 16.14 8.62 3.47
CA ILE A 358 16.46 7.63 4.50
C ILE A 358 17.62 6.73 4.06
N GLY A 359 17.58 6.22 2.83
CA GLY A 359 18.62 5.38 2.28
C GLY A 359 19.96 6.10 2.11
N THR A 360 19.96 7.39 1.79
CA THR A 360 21.16 8.23 1.72
C THR A 360 21.78 8.44 3.10
N ASP A 361 20.96 8.61 4.14
CA ASP A 361 21.42 8.91 5.50
C ASP A 361 21.89 7.65 6.26
N LEU A 362 21.75 6.45 5.68
CA LEU A 362 22.21 5.21 6.30
C LEU A 362 23.74 5.17 6.47
N PRO A 363 24.26 4.63 7.60
CA PRO A 363 25.69 4.37 7.76
C PRO A 363 26.27 3.50 6.64
N ALA A 364 25.52 2.49 6.18
CA ALA A 364 25.91 1.60 5.09
C ALA A 364 26.09 2.33 3.74
N SER A 365 25.53 3.55 3.59
CA SER A 365 25.66 4.36 2.38
C SER A 365 26.85 5.32 2.41
N GLN A 366 27.32 5.71 3.60
CA GLN A 366 28.27 6.82 3.74
C GLN A 366 29.61 6.59 3.06
N GLY A 367 30.17 5.38 3.14
CA GLY A 367 31.45 5.07 2.48
C GLY A 367 31.38 5.20 0.97
N THR A 368 30.30 4.70 0.36
CA THR A 368 30.08 4.84 -1.09
C THR A 368 29.81 6.29 -1.49
N ILE A 369 29.08 7.06 -0.67
CA ILE A 369 28.84 8.49 -0.92
C ILE A 369 30.15 9.30 -0.88
N GLN A 370 31.01 9.02 0.09
CA GLN A 370 32.33 9.67 0.20
C GLN A 370 33.21 9.34 -1.00
N GLY A 371 33.31 8.06 -1.39
CA GLY A 371 34.05 7.66 -2.60
C GLY A 371 33.50 8.32 -3.86
N ALA A 372 32.16 8.38 -4.00
CA ALA A 372 31.53 9.07 -5.12
C ALA A 372 31.86 10.56 -5.19
N ALA A 373 31.89 11.24 -4.04
CA ALA A 373 32.27 12.64 -3.97
C ALA A 373 33.74 12.87 -4.36
N GLN A 374 34.64 11.94 -3.99
CA GLN A 374 36.04 11.99 -4.41
C GLN A 374 36.17 11.83 -5.92
N CYS A 375 35.51 10.82 -6.51
CA CYS A 375 35.50 10.63 -7.97
C CYS A 375 34.94 11.86 -8.70
N PHE A 376 33.85 12.44 -8.21
CA PHE A 376 33.29 13.66 -8.78
C PHE A 376 34.28 14.83 -8.72
N ALA A 377 34.88 15.08 -7.55
CA ALA A 377 35.83 16.18 -7.35
C ALA A 377 37.05 16.06 -8.28
N MET A 378 37.62 14.86 -8.42
CA MET A 378 38.75 14.60 -9.32
C MET A 378 38.37 14.84 -10.79
N ALA A 379 37.21 14.34 -11.22
CA ALA A 379 36.73 14.53 -12.58
C ALA A 379 36.47 16.00 -12.92
N ASP A 380 35.81 16.75 -12.02
CA ASP A 380 35.50 18.16 -12.20
C ASP A 380 36.78 19.02 -12.30
N LEU A 381 37.74 18.80 -11.39
CA LEU A 381 39.05 19.48 -11.43
C LEU A 381 39.83 19.14 -12.70
N ARG A 382 39.84 17.87 -13.13
CA ARG A 382 40.50 17.44 -14.38
C ARG A 382 39.92 18.17 -15.59
N HIS A 383 38.59 18.34 -15.64
CA HIS A 383 37.93 19.11 -16.69
C HIS A 383 38.28 20.60 -16.62
N ALA A 384 38.30 21.20 -15.42
CA ALA A 384 38.67 22.60 -15.24
C ALA A 384 40.11 22.92 -15.69
N TYR A 385 41.06 21.99 -15.55
CA TYR A 385 42.43 22.16 -16.06
C TYR A 385 42.54 22.00 -17.59
N SER A 386 41.57 21.38 -18.24
CA SER A 386 41.58 21.16 -19.70
C SER A 386 41.01 22.33 -20.50
N THR A 387 40.33 23.27 -19.84
CA THR A 387 39.76 24.50 -20.40
C THR A 387 40.67 25.68 -20.13
#